data_AF-A0A369KJ61-F1
#
_entry.id   AF-A0A369KJ61-F1
#
_cell.length_a   1.000
_cell.length_b   1.000
_cell.length_c   1.000
_cell.angle_alpha   90.00
_cell.angle_beta   90.00
_cell.angle_gamma   90.00
#
_symmetry.space_group_name_H-M   'P 1'
#
loop_
_entity.id
_entity.type
_entity.pdbx_description
1 polymer ?
#
loop_
_entity_poly.entity_id
_entity_poly.type
_entity_poly.pdbx_seq_one_letter_code
_entity_poly.pdbx_strand_id
1 'polypeptide(L)'
;MASRPSFTSPEQGRIIFTIPPEWFVTISAVSRQTYGQNVLADGDNSRIHYSNNNIGHGLMRESNTGFVSSSIAHFSEPTELDVFFSFTTANRRLTAAQLRSLDFRSLRAIVAEAPRNPSAPAEVPEYTNYFVFVENTAQSGGIHDMLLVVSLHSTNNNEIPPPPPDNVVRPYNPVLDLPWPGILENYLSQYQVHFLVDDSGSMGEKNRWQEASNALIGLSHTIFDRRFVRDGIGLSFLNAAPSLNGITDRDVVANTFRQVSPQGRTPTGQNVSRILNAHIDILDATQGTPAYVALKPLNLIVITDGISTDGPQYELRQMLINIGARLAAVPHHPNSLGVQFVQIGSDATAAIELPKLIQADTGHIVDTVPWLGPGSLSPDRLERILLGGLHPNIRARRATRARLAAATAQGRSFKTDVSPPGSPSLEIEVPPFEVDATLKSGGPPDAEVPVEEGDAI
;
A
#
# COMPACT_ATOMS: atom_id res chain seq x y z
N MET A 1 13.30 -1.44 -0.73
CA MET A 1 12.20 -2.43 -0.77
C MET A 1 11.49 -2.28 -2.09
N ALA A 2 11.00 -3.36 -2.67
CA ALA A 2 10.24 -3.33 -3.92
C ALA A 2 8.73 -3.30 -3.59
N SER A 3 7.93 -2.61 -4.40
CA SER A 3 6.46 -2.62 -4.33
C SER A 3 5.84 -3.85 -4.98
N ARG A 4 6.67 -4.68 -5.61
CA ARG A 4 6.34 -5.97 -6.23
C ARG A 4 7.34 -7.02 -5.75
N PRO A 5 6.94 -8.31 -5.72
CA PRO A 5 7.88 -9.39 -5.54
C PRO A 5 9.05 -9.32 -6.51
N SER A 6 10.21 -9.73 -6.04
CA SER A 6 11.41 -9.87 -6.86
C SER A 6 12.23 -11.07 -6.39
N PHE A 7 13.24 -11.45 -7.16
CA PHE A 7 14.09 -12.59 -6.82
C PHE A 7 15.54 -12.34 -7.24
N THR A 8 16.48 -12.99 -6.55
CA THR A 8 17.89 -13.01 -6.94
C THR A 8 18.11 -13.96 -8.11
N SER A 9 19.12 -13.68 -8.95
CA SER A 9 19.56 -14.68 -9.94
C SER A 9 19.86 -16.02 -9.24
N PRO A 10 19.40 -17.17 -9.78
CA PRO A 10 19.65 -18.46 -9.15
C PRO A 10 21.13 -18.77 -9.09
N GLU A 11 21.61 -19.12 -7.90
CA GLU A 11 23.01 -19.44 -7.65
C GLU A 11 23.11 -20.70 -6.80
N GLN A 12 23.88 -21.70 -7.27
CA GLN A 12 24.16 -22.93 -6.52
C GLN A 12 22.90 -23.60 -5.93
N GLY A 13 21.82 -23.72 -6.73
CA GLY A 13 20.57 -24.34 -6.28
C GLY A 13 19.85 -23.56 -5.17
N ARG A 14 20.04 -22.24 -5.13
CA ARG A 14 19.39 -21.31 -4.20
C ARG A 14 18.78 -20.13 -4.94
N ILE A 15 17.63 -19.65 -4.46
CA ILE A 15 16.98 -18.42 -4.91
C ILE A 15 16.40 -17.71 -3.69
N ILE A 16 16.63 -16.41 -3.57
CA ILE A 16 15.98 -15.58 -2.54
C ILE A 16 14.86 -14.81 -3.22
N PHE A 17 13.63 -14.95 -2.71
CA PHE A 17 12.50 -14.12 -3.10
C PHE A 17 12.32 -12.99 -2.08
N THR A 18 12.28 -11.74 -2.53
CA THR A 18 11.93 -10.59 -1.70
C THR A 18 10.44 -10.30 -1.86
N ILE A 19 9.68 -10.44 -0.78
CA ILE A 19 8.22 -10.36 -0.77
C ILE A 19 7.81 -9.07 -0.04
N PRO A 20 7.04 -8.16 -0.67
CA PRO A 20 6.56 -6.95 0.01
C PRO A 20 5.50 -7.27 1.08
N PRO A 21 5.22 -6.33 2.01
CA PRO A 21 4.10 -6.46 2.95
C PRO A 21 2.76 -6.64 2.23
N GLU A 22 1.80 -7.30 2.87
CA GLU A 22 0.46 -7.56 2.30
C GLU A 22 0.48 -8.39 1.00
N TRP A 23 1.46 -9.30 0.87
CA TRP A 23 1.46 -10.34 -0.16
C TRP A 23 1.29 -11.71 0.48
N PHE A 24 0.38 -12.48 -0.08
CA PHE A 24 0.16 -13.89 0.23
C PHE A 24 0.95 -14.76 -0.76
N VAL A 25 1.57 -15.83 -0.25
CA VAL A 25 2.39 -16.74 -1.06
C VAL A 25 1.78 -18.13 -1.05
N THR A 26 1.76 -18.79 -2.20
CA THR A 26 1.57 -20.23 -2.31
C THR A 26 2.74 -20.87 -3.04
N ILE A 27 3.14 -22.04 -2.58
CA ILE A 27 4.26 -22.79 -3.11
C ILE A 27 3.77 -24.20 -3.42
N SER A 28 4.17 -24.74 -4.56
CA SER A 28 3.90 -26.12 -4.94
C SER A 28 5.10 -26.68 -5.70
N ALA A 29 5.45 -27.93 -5.45
CA ALA A 29 6.61 -28.57 -6.08
C ALA A 29 6.20 -29.87 -6.79
N VAL A 30 6.80 -30.11 -7.96
CA VAL A 30 6.58 -31.29 -8.78
C VAL A 30 7.94 -31.93 -9.07
N SER A 31 8.08 -33.19 -8.68
CA SER A 31 9.21 -34.02 -9.07
C SER A 31 8.96 -34.61 -10.44
N ARG A 32 9.97 -34.58 -11.30
CA ARG A 32 9.92 -35.22 -12.63
C ARG A 32 10.88 -36.39 -12.76
N GLN A 33 11.60 -36.70 -11.68
CA GLN A 33 12.57 -37.76 -11.62
C GLN A 33 12.25 -38.74 -10.51
N THR A 34 12.93 -39.87 -10.54
CA THR A 34 12.78 -40.93 -9.56
C THR A 34 13.75 -40.81 -8.39
N TYR A 35 14.83 -40.03 -8.44
CA TYR A 35 15.72 -39.90 -7.28
C TYR A 35 15.16 -38.93 -6.21
N GLY A 36 15.82 -38.89 -5.04
CA GLY A 36 15.42 -38.07 -3.92
C GLY A 36 15.51 -36.57 -4.23
N GLN A 37 14.43 -35.82 -4.03
CA GLN A 37 14.35 -34.40 -4.34
C GLN A 37 13.72 -33.62 -3.18
N ASN A 38 14.23 -32.42 -2.89
CA ASN A 38 13.80 -31.60 -1.78
C ASN A 38 13.76 -30.12 -2.15
N VAL A 39 12.75 -29.41 -1.64
CA VAL A 39 12.68 -27.95 -1.64
C VAL A 39 12.48 -27.46 -0.23
N LEU A 40 13.39 -26.63 0.25
CA LEU A 40 13.26 -25.94 1.53
C LEU A 40 13.07 -24.45 1.26
N ALA A 41 11.89 -23.92 1.55
CA ALA A 41 11.64 -22.49 1.59
C ALA A 41 11.65 -22.03 3.06
N ASP A 42 12.53 -21.10 3.40
CA ASP A 42 12.81 -20.64 4.76
C ASP A 42 12.75 -19.10 4.80
N GLY A 43 11.88 -18.55 5.63
CA GLY A 43 11.77 -17.11 5.90
C GLY A 43 11.61 -16.85 7.39
N ASP A 44 11.56 -15.58 7.80
CA ASP A 44 11.69 -15.15 9.20
C ASP A 44 10.82 -15.92 10.20
N ASN A 45 9.57 -16.24 9.85
CA ASN A 45 8.65 -17.02 10.69
C ASN A 45 7.91 -18.12 9.91
N SER A 46 8.40 -18.51 8.73
CA SER A 46 7.74 -19.49 7.89
C SER A 46 8.75 -20.47 7.32
N ARG A 47 8.44 -21.76 7.39
CA ARG A 47 9.27 -22.80 6.81
C ARG A 47 8.39 -23.85 6.13
N ILE A 48 8.65 -24.08 4.85
CA ILE A 48 7.96 -25.07 4.04
C ILE A 48 9.02 -26.03 3.49
N HIS A 49 8.85 -27.32 3.75
CA HIS A 49 9.77 -28.35 3.26
C HIS A 49 9.05 -29.41 2.44
N TYR A 50 9.18 -29.34 1.12
CA TYR A 50 8.76 -30.40 0.22
C TYR A 50 9.82 -31.48 0.11
N SER A 51 9.41 -32.75 0.20
CA SER A 51 10.30 -33.88 -0.04
C SER A 51 9.63 -34.92 -0.94
N ASN A 52 10.44 -35.50 -1.84
CA ASN A 52 10.14 -36.69 -2.59
C ASN A 52 11.32 -37.66 -2.42
N ASN A 53 11.20 -38.61 -1.49
CA ASN A 53 12.26 -39.57 -1.20
C ASN A 53 12.20 -40.77 -2.15
N ASN A 54 12.42 -40.54 -3.45
CA ASN A 54 12.42 -41.57 -4.49
C ASN A 54 11.06 -42.25 -4.72
N ILE A 55 9.97 -41.48 -4.61
CA ILE A 55 8.58 -41.95 -4.81
C ILE A 55 8.10 -41.45 -6.18
N GLY A 56 8.69 -41.99 -7.25
CA GLY A 56 8.24 -41.72 -8.62
C GLY A 56 8.24 -40.25 -9.05
N HIS A 57 7.61 -39.98 -10.20
CA HIS A 57 7.33 -38.63 -10.70
C HIS A 57 5.95 -38.16 -10.20
N GLY A 58 5.80 -36.87 -9.95
CA GLY A 58 4.52 -36.28 -9.55
C GLY A 58 4.63 -35.16 -8.52
N LEU A 59 3.48 -34.81 -7.95
CA LEU A 59 3.37 -33.76 -6.93
C LEU A 59 4.15 -34.15 -5.67
N MET A 60 5.00 -33.24 -5.20
CA MET A 60 5.69 -33.38 -3.92
C MET A 60 4.76 -32.97 -2.78
N ARG A 61 4.98 -33.54 -1.59
CA ARG A 61 4.21 -33.19 -0.39
C ARG A 61 5.07 -32.44 0.61
N GLU A 62 4.47 -31.48 1.28
CA GLU A 62 5.10 -30.78 2.40
C GLU A 62 5.23 -31.75 3.59
N SER A 63 6.40 -31.76 4.22
CA SER A 63 6.83 -32.84 5.10
C SER A 63 6.15 -32.84 6.47
N ASN A 64 5.53 -31.73 6.88
CA ASN A 64 4.85 -31.60 8.17
C ASN A 64 3.33 -31.77 8.05
N THR A 65 2.75 -31.32 6.95
CA THR A 65 1.30 -31.21 6.70
C THR A 65 0.79 -32.22 5.68
N GLY A 66 1.67 -32.74 4.81
CA GLY A 66 1.30 -33.64 3.73
C GLY A 66 0.61 -32.96 2.54
N PHE A 67 0.42 -31.63 2.57
CA PHE A 67 -0.23 -30.90 1.49
C PHE A 67 0.68 -30.80 0.25
N VAL A 68 0.06 -30.82 -0.92
CA VAL A 68 0.76 -30.65 -2.20
C VAL A 68 1.00 -29.18 -2.55
N SER A 69 0.24 -28.28 -1.92
CA SER A 69 0.41 -26.82 -1.98
C SER A 69 0.36 -26.25 -0.57
N SER A 70 1.30 -25.37 -0.26
CA SER A 70 1.47 -24.77 1.06
C SER A 70 1.47 -23.26 0.91
N SER A 71 0.95 -22.56 1.91
CA SER A 71 0.83 -21.11 1.87
C SER A 71 1.55 -20.43 3.01
N ILE A 72 1.97 -19.20 2.77
CA ILE A 72 2.50 -18.29 3.77
C ILE A 72 1.58 -17.07 3.80
N ALA A 73 1.09 -16.73 5.00
CA ALA A 73 0.25 -15.56 5.22
C ALA A 73 1.00 -14.25 4.92
N HIS A 74 0.26 -13.15 4.85
CA HIS A 74 0.87 -11.85 4.60
C HIS A 74 1.82 -11.43 5.72
N PHE A 75 2.81 -10.61 5.35
CA PHE A 75 3.78 -10.02 6.27
C PHE A 75 3.45 -8.55 6.54
N SER A 76 3.82 -8.06 7.72
CA SER A 76 3.75 -6.64 8.07
C SER A 76 4.96 -5.84 7.61
N GLU A 77 6.08 -6.51 7.38
CA GLU A 77 7.32 -5.97 6.84
C GLU A 77 7.77 -6.78 5.62
N PRO A 78 8.57 -6.20 4.71
CA PRO A 78 9.14 -6.96 3.60
C PRO A 78 9.94 -8.14 4.14
N THR A 79 9.73 -9.31 3.55
CA THR A 79 10.32 -10.56 4.01
C THR A 79 11.14 -11.22 2.90
N GLU A 80 12.31 -11.75 3.26
CA GLU A 80 13.09 -12.61 2.37
C GLU A 80 12.68 -14.07 2.59
N LEU A 81 12.34 -14.75 1.50
CA LEU A 81 12.09 -16.19 1.48
C LEU A 81 13.23 -16.87 0.73
N ASP A 82 14.09 -17.53 1.48
CA ASP A 82 15.25 -18.24 0.97
C ASP A 82 14.86 -19.67 0.56
N VAL A 83 15.00 -19.99 -0.72
CA VAL A 83 14.57 -21.25 -1.30
C VAL A 83 15.77 -22.06 -1.75
N PHE A 84 15.93 -23.24 -1.16
CA PHE A 84 16.99 -24.18 -1.43
C PHE A 84 16.45 -25.42 -2.14
N PHE A 85 17.13 -25.80 -3.22
CA PHE A 85 16.87 -27.01 -3.98
C PHE A 85 17.96 -28.02 -3.70
N SER A 86 17.56 -29.23 -3.30
CA SER A 86 18.51 -30.28 -2.96
C SER A 86 18.07 -31.64 -3.49
N PHE A 87 19.04 -32.51 -3.79
CA PHE A 87 18.76 -33.86 -4.27
C PHE A 87 19.66 -34.91 -3.64
N THR A 88 19.20 -36.17 -3.69
CA THR A 88 19.95 -37.34 -3.22
C THR A 88 19.75 -38.52 -4.15
N THR A 89 20.84 -39.20 -4.50
CA THR A 89 20.80 -40.43 -5.30
C THR A 89 20.43 -41.67 -4.48
N ALA A 90 20.59 -41.62 -3.15
CA ALA A 90 20.16 -42.66 -2.23
C ALA A 90 18.73 -42.43 -1.74
N ASN A 91 17.98 -43.50 -1.45
CA ASN A 91 16.68 -43.42 -0.78
C ASN A 91 16.88 -43.07 0.71
N ARG A 92 17.11 -41.79 1.00
CA ARG A 92 17.28 -41.29 2.37
C ARG A 92 16.67 -39.90 2.52
N ARG A 93 16.19 -39.62 3.74
CA ARG A 93 15.75 -38.28 4.14
C ARG A 93 16.96 -37.42 4.51
N LEU A 94 16.98 -36.18 4.03
CA LEU A 94 17.98 -35.19 4.44
C LEU A 94 17.59 -34.55 5.78
N THR A 95 18.59 -34.26 6.62
CA THR A 95 18.43 -33.45 7.82
C THR A 95 18.30 -31.95 7.47
N ALA A 96 17.80 -31.13 8.40
CA ALA A 96 17.68 -29.68 8.20
C ALA A 96 19.02 -29.00 7.86
N ALA A 97 20.13 -29.46 8.42
CA ALA A 97 21.47 -28.96 8.08
C ALA A 97 21.89 -29.37 6.67
N GLN A 98 21.62 -30.61 6.27
CA GLN A 98 21.94 -31.12 4.94
C GLN A 98 21.12 -30.47 3.83
N LEU A 99 19.86 -30.10 4.09
CA LEU A 99 19.03 -29.30 3.17
C LEU A 99 19.64 -27.94 2.86
N ARG A 100 20.57 -27.45 3.69
CA ARG A 100 21.31 -26.20 3.47
C ARG A 100 22.75 -26.42 3.02
N SER A 101 23.24 -27.67 2.95
CA SER A 101 24.61 -27.96 2.53
C SER A 101 24.77 -27.89 1.01
N LEU A 102 25.93 -27.42 0.56
CA LEU A 102 26.33 -27.43 -0.86
C LEU A 102 26.47 -28.86 -1.40
N ASP A 103 26.77 -29.85 -0.56
CA ASP A 103 26.95 -31.26 -0.97
C ASP A 103 25.69 -31.88 -1.60
N PHE A 104 24.52 -31.30 -1.32
CA PHE A 104 23.23 -31.80 -1.81
C PHE A 104 22.56 -30.83 -2.78
N ARG A 105 23.18 -29.69 -3.11
CA ARG A 105 22.54 -28.66 -3.93
C ARG A 105 22.27 -29.12 -5.34
N SER A 106 21.11 -28.70 -5.86
CA SER A 106 20.80 -28.76 -7.28
C SER A 106 21.80 -27.95 -8.11
N LEU A 107 22.09 -28.42 -9.32
CA LEU A 107 23.17 -27.87 -10.15
C LEU A 107 22.77 -26.53 -10.77
N ARG A 108 21.54 -26.43 -11.27
CA ARG A 108 21.03 -25.26 -11.98
C ARG A 108 19.57 -25.03 -11.66
N ALA A 109 19.18 -23.77 -11.72
CA ALA A 109 17.79 -23.37 -11.72
C ALA A 109 17.58 -22.23 -12.72
N ILE A 110 16.44 -22.26 -13.41
CA ILE A 110 16.00 -21.21 -14.33
C ILE A 110 14.64 -20.75 -13.85
N VAL A 111 14.44 -19.43 -13.77
CA VAL A 111 13.17 -18.83 -13.33
C VAL A 111 12.49 -18.21 -14.54
N ALA A 112 11.24 -18.59 -14.78
CA ALA A 112 10.35 -17.84 -15.65
C ALA A 112 9.35 -17.06 -14.79
N GLU A 113 9.27 -15.75 -15.02
CA GLU A 113 8.31 -14.86 -14.37
C GLU A 113 7.09 -14.64 -15.25
N ALA A 114 5.90 -14.75 -14.66
CA ALA A 114 4.63 -14.40 -15.26
C ALA A 114 3.93 -13.36 -14.37
N PRO A 115 4.15 -12.05 -14.61
CA PRO A 115 3.54 -10.99 -13.83
C PRO A 115 2.09 -10.76 -14.25
N ARG A 116 1.33 -10.02 -13.43
CA ARG A 116 -0.01 -9.53 -13.80
C ARG A 116 -0.01 -8.86 -15.18
N ASN A 117 -0.99 -9.22 -16.00
CA ASN A 117 -1.21 -8.61 -17.31
C ASN A 117 -1.44 -7.09 -17.16
N PRO A 118 -0.66 -6.22 -17.84
CA PRO A 118 -0.82 -4.77 -17.77
C PRO A 118 -2.21 -4.26 -18.18
N SER A 119 -2.90 -5.00 -19.05
CA SER A 119 -4.25 -4.68 -19.52
C SER A 119 -5.38 -5.21 -18.62
N ALA A 120 -5.05 -5.89 -17.52
CA ALA A 120 -6.06 -6.42 -16.61
C ALA A 120 -6.86 -5.29 -15.92
N PRO A 121 -8.18 -5.45 -15.72
CA PRO A 121 -9.03 -4.48 -15.02
C PRO A 121 -8.51 -4.16 -13.61
N ALA A 122 -8.79 -2.95 -13.12
CA ALA A 122 -8.27 -2.47 -11.84
C ALA A 122 -8.72 -3.31 -10.63
N GLU A 123 -9.84 -4.03 -10.77
CA GLU A 123 -10.40 -4.94 -9.77
C GLU A 123 -9.59 -6.24 -9.62
N VAL A 124 -8.76 -6.57 -10.61
CA VAL A 124 -7.87 -7.73 -10.55
C VAL A 124 -6.66 -7.37 -9.68
N PRO A 125 -6.46 -8.05 -8.53
CA PRO A 125 -5.36 -7.75 -7.62
C PRO A 125 -4.00 -7.93 -8.30
N GLU A 126 -2.98 -7.27 -7.77
CA GLU A 126 -1.61 -7.51 -8.19
C GLU A 126 -1.21 -8.97 -7.88
N TYR A 127 -0.53 -9.61 -8.84
CA TYR A 127 -0.01 -10.96 -8.68
C TYR A 127 1.24 -11.15 -9.54
N THR A 128 2.08 -12.10 -9.14
CA THR A 128 3.18 -12.61 -9.95
C THR A 128 3.33 -14.11 -9.68
N ASN A 129 3.53 -14.88 -10.75
CA ASN A 129 3.89 -16.29 -10.65
C ASN A 129 5.34 -16.48 -11.07
N TYR A 130 6.09 -17.24 -10.29
CA TYR A 130 7.42 -17.72 -10.65
C TYR A 130 7.38 -19.22 -10.88
N PHE A 131 7.86 -19.64 -12.05
CA PHE A 131 8.09 -21.03 -12.39
C PHE A 131 9.59 -21.30 -12.32
N VAL A 132 10.03 -22.03 -11.30
CA VAL A 132 11.43 -22.40 -11.12
C VAL A 132 11.65 -23.80 -11.63
N PHE A 133 12.42 -23.89 -12.69
CA PHE A 133 12.83 -25.12 -13.33
C PHE A 133 14.20 -25.52 -12.81
N VAL A 134 14.28 -26.66 -12.13
CA VAL A 134 15.48 -27.10 -11.43
C VAL A 134 16.07 -28.31 -12.14
N GLU A 135 17.40 -28.33 -12.28
CA GLU A 135 18.15 -29.38 -12.98
C GLU A 135 19.26 -29.92 -12.05
N ASN A 136 19.36 -31.25 -11.97
CA ASN A 136 20.38 -31.97 -11.21
C ASN A 136 21.24 -32.89 -12.09
N THR A 137 21.00 -32.92 -13.40
CA THR A 137 21.78 -33.70 -14.37
C THR A 137 22.64 -32.79 -15.26
N ALA A 138 23.78 -33.29 -15.72
CA ALA A 138 24.73 -32.51 -16.55
C ALA A 138 24.46 -32.64 -18.07
N GLN A 139 23.49 -33.46 -18.48
CA GLN A 139 23.20 -33.71 -19.90
C GLN A 139 22.29 -32.61 -20.46
N SER A 140 22.80 -31.84 -21.43
CA SER A 140 22.03 -30.80 -22.10
C SER A 140 20.89 -31.40 -22.92
N GLY A 141 19.65 -31.03 -22.59
CA GLY A 141 18.46 -31.37 -23.37
C GLY A 141 17.39 -32.19 -22.63
N GLY A 142 17.65 -32.57 -21.38
CA GLY A 142 16.66 -33.20 -20.50
C GLY A 142 15.67 -32.18 -19.95
N ILE A 143 14.39 -32.52 -19.99
CA ILE A 143 13.33 -31.69 -19.43
C ILE A 143 13.53 -31.58 -17.91
N HIS A 144 13.55 -30.35 -17.38
CA HIS A 144 13.86 -30.01 -15.99
C HIS A 144 13.38 -31.03 -14.95
N ASP A 145 14.27 -31.41 -14.03
CA ASP A 145 14.09 -32.52 -13.09
C ASP A 145 13.04 -32.24 -12.00
N MET A 146 12.81 -30.97 -11.69
CA MET A 146 11.80 -30.51 -10.76
C MET A 146 11.24 -29.16 -11.23
N LEU A 147 9.96 -28.93 -10.96
CA LEU A 147 9.31 -27.63 -11.11
C LEU A 147 8.84 -27.16 -9.74
N LEU A 148 9.22 -25.96 -9.34
CA LEU A 148 8.60 -25.21 -8.25
C LEU A 148 7.71 -24.13 -8.86
N VAL A 149 6.47 -24.02 -8.38
CA VAL A 149 5.58 -22.90 -8.67
C VAL A 149 5.48 -22.08 -7.40
N VAL A 150 5.80 -20.79 -7.50
CA VAL A 150 5.61 -19.80 -6.43
C VAL A 150 4.63 -18.77 -6.94
N SER A 151 3.42 -18.77 -6.42
CA SER A 151 2.37 -17.80 -6.80
C SER A 151 2.19 -16.80 -5.67
N LEU A 152 2.41 -15.52 -5.98
CA LEU A 152 2.28 -14.43 -5.04
C LEU A 152 1.11 -13.54 -5.45
N HIS A 153 0.25 -13.23 -4.49
CA HIS A 153 -0.93 -12.40 -4.68
C HIS A 153 -0.93 -11.28 -3.65
N SER A 154 -1.09 -10.04 -4.11
CA SER A 154 -1.31 -8.92 -3.21
C SER A 154 -2.66 -9.09 -2.53
N THR A 155 -2.68 -8.97 -1.20
CA THR A 155 -3.91 -8.81 -0.41
C THR A 155 -4.29 -7.34 -0.29
N ASN A 156 -3.40 -6.44 -0.66
CA ASN A 156 -3.66 -5.01 -0.74
C ASN A 156 -4.00 -4.60 -2.18
N ASN A 157 -5.22 -4.09 -2.37
CA ASN A 157 -5.73 -3.66 -3.68
C ASN A 157 -5.53 -2.16 -3.93
N ASN A 158 -4.86 -1.45 -3.03
CA ASN A 158 -4.59 -0.03 -3.19
C ASN A 158 -3.62 0.20 -4.35
N GLU A 159 -3.78 1.33 -5.02
CA GLU A 159 -2.93 1.69 -6.17
C GLU A 159 -1.46 1.79 -5.73
N ILE A 160 -0.57 1.16 -6.51
CA ILE A 160 0.87 1.40 -6.38
C ILE A 160 1.13 2.87 -6.77
N PRO A 161 1.79 3.65 -5.90
CA PRO A 161 2.13 5.03 -6.21
C PRO A 161 3.05 5.10 -7.44
N PRO A 162 2.92 6.11 -8.32
CA PRO A 162 3.90 6.31 -9.39
C PRO A 162 5.29 6.58 -8.78
N PRO A 163 6.37 6.25 -9.50
CA PRO A 163 7.72 6.56 -9.03
C PRO A 163 7.86 8.07 -8.79
N PRO A 164 8.65 8.47 -7.78
CA PRO A 164 8.92 9.88 -7.54
C PRO A 164 9.71 10.51 -8.69
N PRO A 165 9.72 11.86 -8.81
CA PRO A 165 10.60 12.56 -9.74
C PRO A 165 12.07 12.17 -9.58
N ASP A 166 12.84 12.17 -10.67
CA ASP A 166 14.24 11.73 -10.67
C ASP A 166 15.15 12.55 -9.76
N ASN A 167 14.81 13.82 -9.53
CA ASN A 167 15.57 14.74 -8.68
C ASN A 167 15.31 14.58 -7.18
N VAL A 168 14.53 13.58 -6.76
CA VAL A 168 14.25 13.30 -5.35
C VAL A 168 15.53 12.99 -4.55
N VAL A 169 15.64 13.47 -3.32
CA VAL A 169 16.74 13.15 -2.40
C VAL A 169 16.77 11.66 -2.09
N ARG A 170 17.90 10.98 -2.32
CA ARG A 170 18.09 9.53 -2.12
C ARG A 170 19.30 9.22 -1.22
N PRO A 171 19.36 8.04 -0.58
CA PRO A 171 18.26 7.06 -0.44
C PRO A 171 17.19 7.59 0.54
N TYR A 172 15.90 7.39 0.25
CA TYR A 172 14.78 7.74 1.13
C TYR A 172 14.13 6.47 1.71
N ASN A 173 13.18 6.62 2.64
CA ASN A 173 12.43 5.49 3.20
C ASN A 173 11.63 4.75 2.10
N PRO A 174 11.93 3.48 1.80
CA PRO A 174 11.31 2.76 0.69
C PRO A 174 9.81 2.49 0.88
N VAL A 175 9.26 2.66 2.09
CA VAL A 175 7.80 2.56 2.33
C VAL A 175 7.00 3.55 1.50
N LEU A 176 7.63 4.65 1.10
CA LEU A 176 7.00 5.72 0.33
C LEU A 176 6.64 5.31 -1.11
N ASP A 177 7.23 4.21 -1.60
CA ASP A 177 6.97 3.59 -2.90
C ASP A 177 5.98 2.40 -2.81
N LEU A 178 5.59 1.98 -1.61
CA LEU A 178 4.58 0.92 -1.40
C LEU A 178 3.17 1.47 -1.59
N PRO A 179 2.17 0.62 -1.91
CA PRO A 179 0.76 1.01 -1.82
C PRO A 179 0.40 1.56 -0.45
N TRP A 180 -0.65 2.39 -0.39
CA TRP A 180 -1.23 2.79 0.90
C TRP A 180 -1.63 1.53 1.69
N PRO A 181 -1.32 1.41 2.98
CA PRO A 181 -1.56 0.17 3.72
C PRO A 181 -3.04 -0.21 3.75
N GLY A 182 -3.34 -1.48 3.49
CA GLY A 182 -4.70 -2.03 3.46
C GLY A 182 -5.20 -2.47 4.84
N ILE A 183 -4.28 -2.66 5.79
CA ILE A 183 -4.56 -3.09 7.16
C ILE A 183 -3.89 -2.19 8.20
N LEU A 184 -4.51 -2.08 9.37
CA LEU A 184 -4.09 -1.14 10.42
C LEU A 184 -2.71 -1.45 11.00
N GLU A 185 -2.34 -2.73 11.11
CA GLU A 185 -1.02 -3.15 11.59
C GLU A 185 0.09 -2.53 10.73
N ASN A 186 0.02 -2.72 9.41
CA ASN A 186 1.02 -2.22 8.48
C ASN A 186 1.00 -0.70 8.41
N TYR A 187 -0.20 -0.10 8.45
CA TYR A 187 -0.31 1.35 8.51
C TYR A 187 0.49 1.96 9.66
N LEU A 188 0.36 1.39 10.87
CA LEU A 188 1.04 1.88 12.07
C LEU A 188 2.51 1.46 12.15
N SER A 189 2.91 0.36 11.51
CA SER A 189 4.33 -0.01 11.40
C SER A 189 5.07 0.89 10.41
N GLN A 190 4.38 1.44 9.42
CA GLN A 190 4.96 2.17 8.30
C GLN A 190 4.91 3.69 8.43
N TYR A 191 3.90 4.24 9.12
CA TYR A 191 3.68 5.69 9.23
C TYR A 191 3.85 6.19 10.65
N GLN A 192 4.37 7.41 10.79
CA GLN A 192 4.17 8.19 12.00
C GLN A 192 2.77 8.80 11.95
N VAL A 193 1.85 8.28 12.75
CA VAL A 193 0.49 8.80 12.85
C VAL A 193 0.40 9.77 14.03
N HIS A 194 -0.16 10.95 13.80
CA HIS A 194 -0.35 11.96 14.84
C HIS A 194 -1.77 12.50 14.78
N PHE A 195 -2.50 12.46 15.90
CA PHE A 195 -3.83 13.05 16.02
C PHE A 195 -3.73 14.45 16.63
N LEU A 196 -4.23 15.45 15.91
CA LEU A 196 -4.48 16.80 16.42
C LEU A 196 -5.98 16.96 16.62
N VAL A 197 -6.41 16.97 17.88
CA VAL A 197 -7.82 17.01 18.25
C VAL A 197 -8.21 18.42 18.64
N ASP A 198 -9.26 18.93 18.01
CA ASP A 198 -9.90 20.18 18.39
C ASP A 198 -10.50 20.04 19.79
N ASP A 199 -10.01 20.84 20.72
CA ASP A 199 -10.53 20.99 22.09
C ASP A 199 -11.06 22.40 22.32
N SER A 200 -11.48 23.11 21.27
CA SER A 200 -12.10 24.44 21.38
C SER A 200 -13.48 24.38 22.05
N GLY A 201 -14.03 25.53 22.43
CA GLY A 201 -15.33 25.59 23.11
C GLY A 201 -16.49 24.98 22.30
N SER A 202 -16.47 25.06 20.97
CA SER A 202 -17.52 24.51 20.09
C SER A 202 -17.61 22.99 20.16
N MET A 203 -16.50 22.31 20.47
CA MET A 203 -16.48 20.86 20.66
C MET A 203 -17.28 20.39 21.89
N GLY A 204 -17.56 21.29 22.84
CA GLY A 204 -18.44 21.00 23.98
C GLY A 204 -19.93 20.89 23.59
N GLU A 205 -20.30 21.32 22.39
CA GLU A 205 -21.68 21.27 21.92
C GLU A 205 -22.04 19.92 21.30
N LYS A 206 -23.32 19.55 21.39
CA LYS A 206 -23.93 18.45 20.62
C LYS A 206 -23.13 17.14 20.67
N ASN A 207 -22.49 16.85 21.81
CA ASN A 207 -21.67 15.65 22.06
C ASN A 207 -20.44 15.47 21.15
N ARG A 208 -19.96 16.51 20.45
CA ARG A 208 -18.82 16.41 19.52
C ARG A 208 -17.54 15.92 20.22
N TRP A 209 -17.22 16.50 21.38
CA TRP A 209 -16.07 16.07 22.19
C TRP A 209 -16.18 14.61 22.63
N GLN A 210 -17.36 14.19 23.09
CA GLN A 210 -17.57 12.82 23.54
C GLN A 210 -17.46 11.84 22.36
N GLU A 211 -17.96 12.20 21.19
CA GLU A 211 -17.84 11.41 19.96
C GLU A 211 -16.37 11.25 19.54
N ALA A 212 -15.61 12.34 19.47
CA ALA A 212 -14.17 12.30 19.16
C ALA A 212 -13.37 11.47 20.18
N SER A 213 -13.63 11.69 21.48
CA SER A 213 -13.01 10.95 22.59
C SER A 213 -13.30 9.45 22.52
N ASN A 214 -14.57 9.07 22.33
CA ASN A 214 -14.98 7.67 22.21
C ASN A 214 -14.34 6.99 20.99
N ALA A 215 -14.27 7.68 19.85
CA ALA A 215 -13.67 7.15 18.64
C ALA A 215 -12.18 6.84 18.84
N LEU A 216 -11.43 7.81 19.40
CA LEU A 216 -9.98 7.65 19.62
C LEU A 216 -9.64 6.67 20.74
N ILE A 217 -10.37 6.70 21.85
CA ILE A 217 -10.21 5.70 22.93
C ILE A 217 -10.51 4.32 22.37
N GLY A 218 -11.66 4.13 21.69
CA GLY A 218 -12.03 2.85 21.09
C GLY A 218 -11.00 2.35 20.08
N LEU A 219 -10.51 3.22 19.18
CA LEU A 219 -9.45 2.86 18.25
C LEU A 219 -8.16 2.45 18.98
N SER A 220 -7.81 3.15 20.06
CA SER A 220 -6.62 2.84 20.86
C SER A 220 -6.66 1.43 21.46
N HIS A 221 -7.85 0.91 21.82
CA HIS A 221 -8.00 -0.49 22.23
C HIS A 221 -7.59 -1.45 21.10
N THR A 222 -8.11 -1.23 19.88
CA THR A 222 -7.76 -2.06 18.70
C THR A 222 -6.27 -2.02 18.41
N ILE A 223 -5.67 -0.82 18.50
CA ILE A 223 -4.25 -0.60 18.19
C ILE A 223 -3.33 -1.30 19.20
N PHE A 224 -3.57 -1.10 20.50
CA PHE A 224 -2.62 -1.50 21.55
C PHE A 224 -2.84 -2.94 22.03
N ASP A 225 -4.07 -3.47 22.01
CA ASP A 225 -4.34 -4.84 22.45
C ASP A 225 -3.67 -5.87 21.53
N ARG A 226 -3.48 -5.52 20.26
CA ARG A 226 -2.84 -6.37 19.25
C ARG A 226 -1.33 -6.15 19.13
N ARG A 227 -0.75 -5.24 19.91
CA ARG A 227 0.68 -4.90 19.94
C ARG A 227 1.26 -4.52 18.57
N PHE A 228 0.45 -3.88 17.73
CA PHE A 228 0.83 -3.50 16.38
C PHE A 228 1.93 -2.44 16.32
N VAL A 229 2.10 -1.64 17.38
CA VAL A 229 2.90 -0.42 17.32
C VAL A 229 4.08 -0.49 18.27
N ARG A 230 5.30 -0.45 17.72
CA ARG A 230 6.53 -0.27 18.52
C ARG A 230 6.79 1.20 18.88
N ASP A 231 6.52 2.10 17.94
CA ASP A 231 6.87 3.53 18.08
C ASP A 231 5.71 4.39 18.63
N GLY A 232 4.52 3.80 18.81
CA GLY A 232 3.30 4.45 19.27
C GLY A 232 2.68 5.46 18.29
N ILE A 233 1.61 6.12 18.74
CA ILE A 233 0.93 7.21 18.02
C ILE A 233 1.15 8.55 18.72
N GLY A 234 1.04 9.66 17.98
CA GLY A 234 1.00 11.00 18.54
C GLY A 234 -0.42 11.46 18.88
N LEU A 235 -0.58 12.23 19.95
CA LEU A 235 -1.82 12.89 20.33
C LEU A 235 -1.52 14.28 20.89
N SER A 236 -2.12 15.30 20.31
CA SER A 236 -2.07 16.67 20.81
C SER A 236 -3.43 17.35 20.62
N PHE A 237 -3.62 18.47 21.31
CA PHE A 237 -4.83 19.28 21.23
C PHE A 237 -4.51 20.68 20.72
N LEU A 238 -5.53 21.44 20.32
CA LEU A 238 -5.33 22.80 19.82
C LEU A 238 -4.96 23.78 20.95
N ASN A 239 -5.59 23.64 22.12
CA ASN A 239 -5.47 24.56 23.25
C ASN A 239 -4.77 23.93 24.46
N ALA A 240 -5.04 22.65 24.76
CA ALA A 240 -4.44 21.99 25.92
C ALA A 240 -2.95 21.70 25.72
N ALA A 241 -2.18 21.88 26.79
CA ALA A 241 -0.73 21.68 26.81
C ALA A 241 -0.26 20.24 26.53
N PRO A 242 -1.00 19.15 26.85
CA PRO A 242 -0.55 17.80 26.53
C PRO A 242 -0.31 17.63 25.02
N SER A 243 0.95 17.43 24.66
CA SER A 243 1.40 17.01 23.33
C SER A 243 2.25 15.77 23.54
N LEU A 244 1.64 14.61 23.32
CA LEU A 244 2.22 13.31 23.58
C LEU A 244 2.65 12.69 22.25
N ASN A 245 3.87 12.16 22.21
CA ASN A 245 4.39 11.39 21.09
C ASN A 245 4.67 9.97 21.56
N GLY A 246 4.54 9.00 20.66
CA GLY A 246 4.87 7.60 20.93
C GLY A 246 4.02 6.95 22.02
N ILE A 247 2.73 7.26 22.07
CA ILE A 247 1.79 6.57 22.96
C ILE A 247 1.67 5.12 22.53
N THR A 248 1.99 4.20 23.44
CA THR A 248 1.86 2.75 23.25
C THR A 248 0.85 2.11 24.21
N ASP A 249 0.09 2.93 24.95
CA ASP A 249 -0.83 2.50 26.00
C ASP A 249 -2.19 3.21 25.87
N ARG A 250 -3.26 2.41 25.80
CA ARG A 250 -4.65 2.87 25.73
C ARG A 250 -5.07 3.67 26.96
N ASP A 251 -4.53 3.33 28.14
CA ASP A 251 -4.88 4.01 29.37
C ASP A 251 -4.32 5.44 29.38
N VAL A 252 -3.19 5.68 28.71
CA VAL A 252 -2.65 7.03 28.50
C VAL A 252 -3.59 7.88 27.64
N VAL A 253 -4.15 7.31 26.56
CA VAL A 253 -5.14 8.02 25.71
C VAL A 253 -6.38 8.37 26.54
N ALA A 254 -6.96 7.38 27.23
CA ALA A 254 -8.16 7.58 28.03
C ALA A 254 -7.95 8.58 29.19
N ASN A 255 -6.80 8.52 29.87
CA ASN A 255 -6.44 9.48 30.92
C ASN A 255 -6.28 10.90 30.37
N THR A 256 -5.69 11.04 29.19
CA THR A 256 -5.50 12.35 28.54
C THR A 256 -6.85 13.00 28.24
N PHE A 257 -7.80 12.25 27.66
CA PHE A 257 -9.15 12.76 27.41
C PHE A 257 -9.96 13.08 28.68
N ARG A 258 -9.65 12.46 29.82
CA ARG A 258 -10.24 12.82 31.12
C ARG A 258 -9.71 14.14 31.69
N GLN A 259 -8.51 14.56 31.29
CA GLN A 259 -7.85 15.77 31.79
C GLN A 259 -8.09 16.99 30.90
N VAL A 260 -8.44 16.78 29.63
CA VAL A 260 -8.74 17.85 28.68
C VAL A 260 -10.26 18.08 28.64
N SER A 261 -10.67 19.34 28.56
CA SER A 261 -12.07 19.74 28.41
C SER A 261 -12.18 20.78 27.30
N PRO A 262 -13.25 20.76 26.49
CA PRO A 262 -13.47 21.73 25.40
C PRO A 262 -13.49 23.18 25.91
N GLN A 263 -12.50 23.98 25.49
CA GLN A 263 -12.37 25.39 25.83
C GLN A 263 -11.42 26.13 24.88
N GLY A 264 -11.58 27.44 24.78
CA GLY A 264 -10.68 28.28 24.01
C GLY A 264 -11.04 28.38 22.53
N ARG A 265 -10.05 28.78 21.74
CA ARG A 265 -10.19 29.12 20.31
C ARG A 265 -9.83 27.91 19.44
N THR A 266 -9.86 28.08 18.13
CA THR A 266 -9.52 27.03 17.16
C THR A 266 -8.25 27.41 16.38
N PRO A 267 -7.05 27.43 16.99
CA PRO A 267 -5.78 27.78 16.35
C PRO A 267 -5.22 26.61 15.50
N THR A 268 -6.02 26.16 14.53
CA THR A 268 -5.71 25.01 13.67
C THR A 268 -4.49 25.26 12.80
N GLY A 269 -4.41 26.41 12.14
CA GLY A 269 -3.32 26.77 11.25
C GLY A 269 -1.98 26.83 11.98
N GLN A 270 -1.94 27.45 13.16
CA GLN A 270 -0.73 27.51 13.98
C GLN A 270 -0.24 26.11 14.40
N ASN A 271 -1.12 25.24 14.89
CA ASN A 271 -0.75 23.91 15.35
C ASN A 271 -0.36 22.96 14.21
N VAL A 272 -1.11 22.97 13.10
CA VAL A 272 -0.76 22.21 11.90
C VAL A 272 0.60 22.67 11.38
N SER A 273 0.83 23.99 11.26
CA SER A 273 2.11 24.55 10.82
C SER A 273 3.28 24.07 11.69
N ARG A 274 3.13 24.09 13.01
CA ARG A 274 4.16 23.64 13.95
C ARG A 274 4.52 22.17 13.73
N ILE A 275 3.53 21.28 13.62
CA ILE A 275 3.75 19.84 13.46
C ILE A 275 4.38 19.53 12.10
N LEU A 276 3.81 20.07 11.01
CA LEU A 276 4.31 19.82 9.65
C LEU A 276 5.73 20.36 9.47
N ASN A 277 6.02 21.58 9.94
CA ASN A 277 7.38 22.14 9.86
C ASN A 277 8.39 21.33 10.67
N ALA A 278 8.04 20.86 11.87
CA ALA A 278 8.95 20.02 12.65
C ALA A 278 9.35 18.74 11.92
N HIS A 279 8.41 18.11 11.20
CA HIS A 279 8.72 16.94 10.36
C HIS A 279 9.60 17.30 9.16
N ILE A 280 9.33 18.42 8.51
CA ILE A 280 10.16 18.91 7.39
C ILE A 280 11.58 19.27 7.87
N ASP A 281 11.73 19.87 9.07
CA ASP A 281 13.03 20.17 9.65
C ASP A 281 13.86 18.88 9.85
N ILE A 282 13.23 17.77 10.23
CA ILE A 282 13.89 16.46 10.36
C ILE A 282 14.26 15.90 8.98
N LEU A 283 13.38 16.01 8.00
CA LEU A 283 13.67 15.62 6.61
C LEU A 283 14.87 16.40 6.06
N ASP A 284 14.89 17.72 6.27
CA ASP A 284 15.95 18.63 5.86
C ASP A 284 17.28 18.26 6.53
N ALA A 285 17.27 18.00 7.84
CA ALA A 285 18.48 17.74 8.63
C ALA A 285 19.10 16.36 8.41
N THR A 286 18.31 15.37 7.95
CA THR A 286 18.76 13.97 7.87
C THR A 286 19.15 13.52 6.46
N GLN A 287 19.01 14.37 5.44
CA GLN A 287 19.29 14.01 4.03
C GLN A 287 20.58 13.20 3.84
N GLY A 288 20.48 12.11 3.07
CA GLY A 288 21.63 11.24 2.75
C GLY A 288 22.15 10.40 3.92
N THR A 289 21.52 10.48 5.11
CA THR A 289 21.91 9.67 6.28
C THR A 289 21.02 8.43 6.43
N PRO A 290 21.46 7.40 7.19
CA PRO A 290 20.59 6.29 7.56
C PRO A 290 19.30 6.71 8.28
N ALA A 291 19.32 7.85 9.00
CA ALA A 291 18.13 8.37 9.67
C ALA A 291 17.05 8.81 8.68
N TYR A 292 17.42 9.35 7.51
CA TYR A 292 16.45 9.72 6.46
C TYR A 292 15.82 8.50 5.80
N VAL A 293 16.57 7.40 5.66
CA VAL A 293 16.04 6.12 5.18
C VAL A 293 15.09 5.48 6.21
N ALA A 294 15.37 5.65 7.50
CA ALA A 294 14.54 5.11 8.57
C ALA A 294 13.34 6.00 8.93
N LEU A 295 13.32 7.27 8.51
CA LEU A 295 12.29 8.22 8.87
C LEU A 295 10.95 7.82 8.23
N LYS A 296 9.96 7.51 9.08
CA LYS A 296 8.61 7.20 8.63
C LYS A 296 7.91 8.44 8.07
N PRO A 297 7.11 8.33 7.00
CA PRO A 297 6.21 9.40 6.60
C PRO A 297 5.27 9.81 7.73
N LEU A 298 5.02 11.11 7.87
CA LEU A 298 4.02 11.64 8.79
C LEU A 298 2.64 11.66 8.12
N ASN A 299 1.64 11.10 8.80
CA ASN A 299 0.23 11.37 8.51
C ASN A 299 -0.42 12.07 9.71
N LEU A 300 -0.70 13.36 9.56
CA LEU A 300 -1.37 14.18 10.57
C LEU A 300 -2.89 14.11 10.38
N ILE A 301 -3.61 13.63 11.40
CA ILE A 301 -5.07 13.56 11.40
C ILE A 301 -5.61 14.69 12.27
N VAL A 302 -6.27 15.66 11.66
CA VAL A 302 -6.88 16.81 12.35
C VAL A 302 -8.37 16.54 12.52
N ILE A 303 -8.85 16.36 13.74
CA ILE A 303 -10.29 16.20 14.03
C ILE A 303 -10.83 17.53 14.52
N THR A 304 -11.73 18.16 13.78
CA THR A 304 -12.23 19.51 14.08
C THR A 304 -13.69 19.70 13.68
N ASP A 305 -14.41 20.55 14.41
CA ASP A 305 -15.83 20.84 14.15
C ASP A 305 -16.08 22.18 13.45
N GLY A 306 -15.05 22.98 13.25
CA GLY A 306 -15.21 24.36 12.81
C GLY A 306 -14.04 24.87 11.97
N ILE A 307 -14.14 26.15 11.62
CA ILE A 307 -13.08 26.85 10.91
C ILE A 307 -11.99 27.33 11.89
N SER A 308 -10.78 27.41 11.36
CA SER A 308 -9.66 28.06 12.03
C SER A 308 -10.03 29.49 12.47
N THR A 309 -9.63 29.86 13.68
CA THR A 309 -9.75 31.22 14.24
C THR A 309 -8.43 31.97 14.25
N ASP A 310 -7.45 31.45 13.51
CA ASP A 310 -6.10 31.99 13.40
C ASP A 310 -6.09 33.39 12.77
N GLY A 311 -5.08 34.18 13.12
CA GLY A 311 -4.81 35.44 12.44
C GLY A 311 -4.24 35.24 11.02
N PRO A 312 -4.10 36.31 10.22
CA PRO A 312 -3.67 36.22 8.83
C PRO A 312 -2.34 35.47 8.59
N GLN A 313 -1.44 35.47 9.57
CA GLN A 313 -0.15 34.77 9.50
C GLN A 313 -0.31 33.24 9.40
N TYR A 314 -1.36 32.68 10.02
CA TYR A 314 -1.64 31.25 10.07
C TYR A 314 -3.00 30.94 9.45
N GLU A 315 -3.45 31.76 8.49
CA GLU A 315 -4.62 31.42 7.67
C GLU A 315 -4.39 30.04 7.05
N LEU A 316 -5.29 29.10 7.36
CA LEU A 316 -5.07 27.67 7.18
C LEU A 316 -4.71 27.31 5.74
N ARG A 317 -5.42 27.88 4.76
CA ARG A 317 -5.20 27.59 3.34
C ARG A 317 -3.83 28.10 2.89
N GLN A 318 -3.51 29.36 3.15
CA GLN A 318 -2.24 29.95 2.77
C GLN A 318 -1.06 29.29 3.48
N MET A 319 -1.22 28.93 4.76
CA MET A 319 -0.21 28.20 5.52
C MET A 319 0.09 26.84 4.87
N LEU A 320 -0.94 26.07 4.47
CA LEU A 320 -0.75 24.79 3.78
C LEU A 320 -0.10 24.94 2.40
N ILE A 321 -0.41 26.01 1.66
CA ILE A 321 0.27 26.35 0.40
C ILE A 321 1.76 26.60 0.67
N ASN A 322 2.10 27.35 1.71
CA ASN A 322 3.48 27.61 2.08
C ASN A 322 4.23 26.32 2.48
N ILE A 323 3.57 25.38 3.17
CA ILE A 323 4.13 24.06 3.47
C ILE A 323 4.41 23.27 2.18
N GLY A 324 3.46 23.25 1.24
CA GLY A 324 3.63 22.60 -0.05
C GLY A 324 4.81 23.19 -0.85
N ALA A 325 4.92 24.53 -0.88
CA ALA A 325 6.04 25.22 -1.51
C ALA A 325 7.38 24.90 -0.85
N ARG A 326 7.41 24.80 0.49
CA ARG A 326 8.62 24.40 1.24
C ARG A 326 9.06 22.97 0.87
N LEU A 327 8.12 22.03 0.82
CA LEU A 327 8.38 20.65 0.37
C LEU A 327 8.82 20.56 -1.09
N ALA A 328 8.44 21.52 -1.95
CA ALA A 328 8.90 21.55 -3.34
C ALA A 328 10.31 22.15 -3.49
N ALA A 329 10.73 23.01 -2.56
CA ALA A 329 12.04 23.68 -2.60
C ALA A 329 13.21 22.71 -2.35
N VAL A 330 13.00 21.73 -1.49
CA VAL A 330 13.91 20.58 -1.29
C VAL A 330 13.16 19.35 -1.77
N PRO A 331 13.59 18.66 -2.84
CA PRO A 331 12.82 17.58 -3.47
C PRO A 331 12.84 16.31 -2.61
N HIS A 332 12.24 16.35 -1.42
CA HIS A 332 11.93 15.15 -0.66
C HIS A 332 10.90 14.32 -1.41
N HIS A 333 10.81 13.04 -1.07
CA HIS A 333 9.81 12.17 -1.66
C HIS A 333 8.40 12.74 -1.39
N PRO A 334 7.52 12.85 -2.41
CA PRO A 334 6.22 13.53 -2.28
C PRO A 334 5.30 12.88 -1.23
N ASN A 335 5.47 11.58 -0.99
CA ASN A 335 4.67 10.83 -0.02
C ASN A 335 5.19 10.91 1.43
N SER A 336 6.22 11.71 1.70
CA SER A 336 6.84 11.83 3.03
C SER A 336 5.97 12.54 4.08
N LEU A 337 4.92 13.24 3.63
CA LEU A 337 4.03 14.03 4.48
C LEU A 337 2.60 14.04 3.94
N GLY A 338 1.63 13.87 4.84
CA GLY A 338 0.21 14.06 4.58
C GLY A 338 -0.52 14.69 5.77
N VAL A 339 -1.63 15.36 5.49
CA VAL A 339 -2.57 15.85 6.50
C VAL A 339 -3.99 15.57 6.07
N GLN A 340 -4.80 15.02 6.98
CA GLN A 340 -6.21 14.73 6.75
C GLN A 340 -7.08 15.48 7.74
N PHE A 341 -8.00 16.30 7.24
CA PHE A 341 -8.98 17.02 8.05
C PHE A 341 -10.26 16.20 8.16
N VAL A 342 -10.54 15.67 9.34
CA VAL A 342 -11.74 14.90 9.67
C VAL A 342 -12.74 15.83 10.33
N GLN A 343 -13.80 16.15 9.61
CA GLN A 343 -14.87 16.99 10.14
C GLN A 343 -15.74 16.19 11.11
N ILE A 344 -16.02 16.80 12.26
CA ILE A 344 -17.01 16.34 13.22
C ILE A 344 -18.10 17.41 13.42
N GLY A 345 -19.36 17.01 13.55
CA GLY A 345 -20.47 17.95 13.70
C GLY A 345 -20.89 18.68 12.42
N SER A 346 -21.99 19.42 12.56
CA SER A 346 -22.79 19.95 11.44
C SER A 346 -22.44 21.37 11.00
N ASP A 347 -21.22 21.85 11.25
CA ASP A 347 -20.87 23.22 10.87
C ASP A 347 -20.85 23.37 9.33
N ALA A 348 -21.74 24.24 8.82
CA ALA A 348 -21.93 24.41 7.39
C ALA A 348 -20.74 25.11 6.72
N THR A 349 -20.04 25.98 7.45
CA THR A 349 -18.87 26.68 6.93
C THR A 349 -17.70 25.72 6.81
N ALA A 350 -17.45 24.89 7.82
CA ALA A 350 -16.43 23.83 7.76
C ALA A 350 -16.70 22.84 6.62
N ALA A 351 -17.96 22.45 6.41
CA ALA A 351 -18.37 21.56 5.32
C ALA A 351 -18.09 22.15 3.92
N ILE A 352 -17.99 23.48 3.80
CA ILE A 352 -17.69 24.19 2.56
C ILE A 352 -16.20 24.49 2.43
N GLU A 353 -15.54 24.93 3.50
CA GLU A 353 -14.16 25.42 3.46
C GLU A 353 -13.11 24.30 3.50
N LEU A 354 -13.32 23.23 4.28
CA LEU A 354 -12.35 22.13 4.35
C LEU A 354 -12.11 21.48 2.98
N PRO A 355 -13.14 21.10 2.19
CA PRO A 355 -12.92 20.51 0.87
C PRO A 355 -12.16 21.41 -0.12
N LYS A 356 -12.21 22.74 0.05
CA LYS A 356 -11.45 23.67 -0.80
C LYS A 356 -9.94 23.57 -0.57
N LEU A 357 -9.50 23.05 0.58
CA LEU A 357 -8.07 22.84 0.87
C LEU A 357 -7.44 21.81 -0.09
N ILE A 358 -8.20 20.81 -0.54
CA ILE A 358 -7.73 19.83 -1.53
C ILE A 358 -7.45 20.49 -2.89
N GLN A 359 -8.20 21.54 -3.24
CA GLN A 359 -8.07 22.25 -4.50
C GLN A 359 -6.93 23.29 -4.48
N ALA A 360 -6.42 23.63 -3.31
CA ALA A 360 -5.31 24.55 -3.15
C ALA A 360 -3.98 23.90 -3.56
N ASP A 361 -3.00 24.72 -3.94
CA ASP A 361 -1.68 24.27 -4.37
C ASP A 361 -0.80 23.90 -3.16
N THR A 362 -1.20 22.83 -2.48
CA THR A 362 -0.56 22.33 -1.25
C THR A 362 0.45 21.22 -1.53
N GLY A 363 0.81 20.99 -2.80
CA GLY A 363 1.60 19.81 -3.18
C GLY A 363 0.84 18.48 -3.02
N HIS A 364 -0.50 18.54 -3.00
CA HIS A 364 -1.38 17.37 -2.81
C HIS A 364 -1.21 16.64 -1.47
N ILE A 365 -0.69 17.29 -0.44
CA ILE A 365 -0.53 16.69 0.90
C ILE A 365 -1.85 16.63 1.69
N VAL A 366 -2.86 17.41 1.29
CA VAL A 366 -4.12 17.56 2.02
C VAL A 366 -5.18 16.58 1.53
N ASP A 367 -5.88 15.98 2.50
CA ASP A 367 -7.12 15.23 2.31
C ASP A 367 -8.19 15.67 3.33
N THR A 368 -9.45 15.39 3.05
CA THR A 368 -10.57 15.80 3.92
C THR A 368 -11.62 14.71 4.01
N VAL A 369 -12.18 14.51 5.20
CA VAL A 369 -13.28 13.59 5.45
C VAL A 369 -14.49 14.38 5.96
N PRO A 370 -15.62 14.38 5.23
CA PRO A 370 -16.81 15.11 5.66
C PRO A 370 -17.49 14.43 6.85
N TRP A 371 -18.29 15.21 7.56
CA TRP A 371 -19.17 14.69 8.60
C TRP A 371 -20.39 13.98 7.98
N LEU A 372 -20.73 12.80 8.47
CA LEU A 372 -21.84 11.98 7.94
C LEU A 372 -23.07 11.94 8.84
N GLY A 373 -23.10 12.76 9.89
CA GLY A 373 -24.20 12.82 10.85
C GLY A 373 -23.78 12.50 12.29
N PRO A 374 -24.70 12.67 13.26
CA PRO A 374 -24.39 12.49 14.68
C PRO A 374 -23.89 11.07 14.99
N GLY A 375 -22.82 10.94 15.76
CA GLY A 375 -22.23 9.65 16.10
C GLY A 375 -21.55 8.95 14.91
N SER A 376 -21.35 9.65 13.79
CA SER A 376 -20.73 9.05 12.62
C SER A 376 -19.25 8.74 12.87
N LEU A 377 -18.53 9.55 13.65
CA LEU A 377 -17.15 9.26 14.02
C LEU A 377 -17.11 8.22 15.14
N SER A 378 -17.06 6.95 14.76
CA SER A 378 -16.85 5.79 15.62
C SER A 378 -15.41 5.26 15.51
N PRO A 379 -14.96 4.34 16.39
CA PRO A 379 -13.66 3.67 16.26
C PRO A 379 -13.47 3.02 14.88
N ASP A 380 -14.47 2.24 14.42
CA ASP A 380 -14.44 1.56 13.12
C ASP A 380 -14.39 2.55 11.96
N ARG A 381 -15.11 3.68 12.06
CA ARG A 381 -15.04 4.71 11.02
C ARG A 381 -13.69 5.39 11.02
N LEU A 382 -13.11 5.68 12.19
CA LEU A 382 -11.79 6.27 12.27
C LEU A 382 -10.72 5.32 11.70
N GLU A 383 -10.80 4.03 11.98
CA GLU A 383 -9.94 3.02 11.33
C GLU A 383 -10.08 3.05 9.80
N ARG A 384 -11.31 3.06 9.27
CA ARG A 384 -11.55 3.17 7.82
C ARG A 384 -11.03 4.48 7.22
N ILE A 385 -11.07 5.57 7.98
CA ILE A 385 -10.53 6.87 7.58
C ILE A 385 -9.01 6.79 7.41
N LEU A 386 -8.31 6.15 8.36
CA LEU A 386 -6.86 5.93 8.30
C LEU A 386 -6.48 5.05 7.10
N LEU A 387 -7.20 3.94 6.88
CA LEU A 387 -6.93 2.99 5.79
C LEU A 387 -7.40 3.49 4.42
N GLY A 388 -8.34 4.44 4.39
CA GLY A 388 -8.87 5.05 3.16
C GLY A 388 -8.07 6.24 2.64
N GLY A 389 -6.96 6.60 3.31
CA GLY A 389 -6.06 7.66 2.87
C GLY A 389 -5.43 7.38 1.50
N LEU A 390 -4.92 8.42 0.86
CA LEU A 390 -4.19 8.31 -0.41
C LEU A 390 -2.81 8.95 -0.29
N HIS A 391 -1.87 8.44 -1.08
CA HIS A 391 -0.60 9.11 -1.27
C HIS A 391 -0.76 10.45 -2.02
N PRO A 392 0.03 11.48 -1.67
CA PRO A 392 0.11 12.73 -2.41
C PRO A 392 0.34 12.55 -3.92
N ASN A 393 1.22 11.64 -4.34
CA ASN A 393 1.48 11.42 -5.76
C ASN A 393 0.33 10.70 -6.50
N ILE A 394 -0.44 9.86 -5.82
CA ILE A 394 -1.69 9.28 -6.35
C ILE A 394 -2.74 10.38 -6.51
N ARG A 395 -2.90 11.26 -5.51
CA ARG A 395 -3.78 12.43 -5.61
C ARG A 395 -3.39 13.33 -6.78
N ALA A 396 -2.09 13.61 -6.96
CA ALA A 396 -1.57 14.37 -8.09
C ALA A 396 -1.92 13.70 -9.43
N ARG A 397 -1.67 12.40 -9.56
CA ARG A 397 -2.00 11.61 -10.77
C ARG A 397 -3.50 11.65 -11.09
N ARG A 398 -4.37 11.48 -10.08
CA ARG A 398 -5.83 11.56 -10.24
C ARG A 398 -6.28 12.97 -10.67
N ALA A 399 -5.72 14.01 -10.06
CA ALA A 399 -6.01 15.40 -10.44
C ALA A 399 -5.60 15.70 -11.89
N THR A 400 -4.41 15.26 -12.32
CA THR A 400 -3.93 15.40 -13.70
C THR A 400 -4.85 14.67 -14.68
N ARG A 401 -5.23 13.42 -14.40
CA ARG A 401 -6.17 12.65 -15.23
C ARG A 401 -7.53 13.34 -15.36
N ALA A 402 -8.08 13.85 -14.25
CA ALA A 402 -9.35 14.58 -14.26
C ALA A 402 -9.29 15.85 -15.11
N ARG A 403 -8.18 16.61 -15.03
CA ARG A 403 -7.95 17.80 -15.87
C ARG A 403 -7.85 17.45 -17.35
N LEU A 404 -7.11 16.39 -17.69
CA LEU A 404 -7.00 15.92 -19.08
C LEU A 404 -8.37 15.49 -19.64
N ALA A 405 -9.13 14.70 -18.89
CA ALA A 405 -10.47 14.27 -19.30
C ALA A 405 -11.41 15.48 -19.52
N ALA A 406 -11.35 16.49 -18.65
CA ALA A 406 -12.12 17.72 -18.80
C ALA A 406 -11.71 18.53 -20.04
N ALA A 407 -10.41 18.62 -20.34
CA ALA A 407 -9.90 19.31 -21.52
C ALA A 407 -10.32 18.61 -22.82
N THR A 408 -10.23 17.27 -22.87
CA THR A 408 -10.69 16.45 -23.99
C THR A 408 -12.19 16.63 -24.24
N ALA A 409 -13.01 16.62 -23.18
CA ALA A 409 -14.44 16.88 -23.29
C ALA A 409 -14.79 18.28 -23.81
N GLN A 410 -13.87 19.25 -23.69
CA GLN A 410 -14.02 20.62 -24.19
C GLN A 410 -13.36 20.85 -25.56
N GLY A 411 -12.84 19.81 -26.22
CA GLY A 411 -12.17 19.93 -27.52
C GLY A 411 -10.85 20.73 -27.47
N ARG A 412 -10.23 20.85 -26.29
CA ARG A 412 -8.97 21.58 -26.09
C ARG A 412 -7.79 20.61 -26.00
N SER A 413 -6.76 20.86 -26.79
CA SER A 413 -5.46 20.18 -26.63
C SER A 413 -4.72 20.75 -25.43
N PHE A 414 -4.23 19.87 -24.55
CA PHE A 414 -3.44 20.25 -23.37
C PHE A 414 -1.98 19.82 -23.58
N LYS A 415 -1.04 20.78 -23.64
CA LYS A 415 0.39 20.47 -23.55
C LYS A 415 0.74 20.24 -22.08
N THR A 416 1.22 19.06 -21.74
CA THR A 416 1.83 18.80 -20.44
C THR A 416 3.22 19.44 -20.43
N ASP A 417 3.40 20.54 -19.70
CA ASP A 417 4.72 21.15 -19.44
C ASP A 417 5.52 20.33 -18.40
N VAL A 418 5.63 19.02 -18.65
CA VAL A 418 6.53 18.13 -17.93
C VAL A 418 7.19 17.22 -18.97
N SER A 419 8.09 17.81 -19.75
CA SER A 419 9.13 17.06 -20.45
C SER A 419 10.47 17.58 -19.96
N PRO A 420 11.42 16.72 -19.54
CA PRO A 420 12.77 17.18 -19.23
C PRO A 420 13.39 17.79 -20.50
N PRO A 421 14.27 18.80 -20.36
CA PRO A 421 14.88 19.44 -21.51
C PRO A 421 15.69 18.42 -22.32
N GLY A 422 15.24 18.10 -23.54
CA GLY A 422 15.99 17.28 -24.51
C GLY A 422 15.25 16.17 -25.26
N SER A 423 13.97 15.89 -25.01
CA SER A 423 13.23 14.84 -25.73
C SER A 423 12.43 15.40 -26.93
N PRO A 424 12.40 14.71 -28.09
CA PRO A 424 11.64 15.18 -29.26
C PRO A 424 10.13 15.10 -29.01
N SER A 425 9.42 16.17 -29.39
CA SER A 425 7.96 16.27 -29.31
C SER A 425 7.29 15.17 -30.13
N LEU A 426 6.56 14.27 -29.47
CA LEU A 426 5.62 13.37 -30.13
C LEU A 426 4.26 14.11 -30.23
N GLU A 427 3.99 14.68 -31.41
CA GLU A 427 2.63 15.07 -31.78
C GLU A 427 1.83 13.79 -32.06
N ILE A 428 0.85 13.50 -31.21
CA ILE A 428 -0.15 12.46 -31.48
C ILE A 428 -1.34 13.18 -32.13
N GLU A 429 -1.46 13.07 -33.45
CA GLU A 429 -2.69 13.40 -34.16
C GLU A 429 -3.77 12.35 -33.82
N VAL A 430 -4.89 12.80 -33.29
CA VAL A 430 -6.09 11.97 -33.10
C VAL A 430 -7.02 12.25 -34.28
N PRO A 431 -7.38 11.25 -35.11
CA PRO A 431 -8.26 11.47 -36.25
C PRO A 431 -9.69 11.79 -35.78
N PRO A 432 -10.46 12.58 -36.57
CA PRO A 432 -11.82 12.96 -36.21
C PRO A 432 -12.75 11.74 -36.22
N PHE A 433 -13.69 11.74 -35.27
CA PHE A 433 -14.74 10.73 -35.11
C PHE A 433 -15.83 10.96 -36.15
N GLU A 434 -15.89 10.13 -37.20
CA GLU A 434 -17.03 10.10 -38.13
C GLU A 434 -18.15 9.23 -37.55
N VAL A 435 -19.34 9.82 -37.42
CA VAL A 435 -20.57 9.12 -37.03
C VAL A 435 -21.23 8.60 -38.30
N ASP A 436 -21.13 7.31 -38.57
CA ASP A 436 -21.81 6.68 -39.71
C ASP A 436 -23.32 6.57 -39.42
N ALA A 437 -24.08 7.49 -40.01
CA ALA A 437 -25.52 7.57 -39.89
C ALA A 437 -26.21 6.79 -41.02
N THR A 438 -26.06 5.47 -41.05
CA THR A 438 -26.92 4.61 -41.88
C THR A 438 -27.29 3.32 -41.16
N LEU A 439 -28.37 3.33 -40.40
CA LEU A 439 -29.19 2.14 -40.11
C LEU A 439 -30.56 2.60 -39.59
N LYS A 440 -31.49 2.81 -40.53
CA LYS A 440 -32.93 2.76 -40.27
C LYS A 440 -33.57 1.72 -41.19
N SER A 441 -34.50 1.00 -40.56
CA SER A 441 -35.61 0.21 -41.10
C SER A 441 -35.31 -1.07 -41.90
N GLY A 442 -35.54 -2.21 -41.25
CA GLY A 442 -35.88 -3.49 -41.89
C GLY A 442 -36.53 -4.40 -40.85
N GLY A 443 -37.85 -4.62 -40.95
CA GLY A 443 -38.62 -5.50 -40.07
C GLY A 443 -38.33 -6.99 -40.29
N PRO A 444 -38.83 -7.88 -39.43
CA PRO A 444 -38.51 -9.31 -39.48
C PRO A 444 -39.30 -10.03 -40.58
N PRO A 445 -38.70 -10.99 -41.31
CA PRO A 445 -39.46 -11.92 -42.14
C PRO A 445 -39.82 -13.18 -41.35
N ASP A 446 -41.09 -13.57 -41.45
CA ASP A 446 -41.60 -14.91 -41.16
C ASP A 446 -41.02 -15.93 -42.15
N ALA A 447 -40.59 -17.11 -41.68
CA ALA A 447 -40.64 -18.37 -42.43
C ALA A 447 -40.33 -19.61 -41.55
N GLU A 448 -41.37 -20.43 -41.44
CA GLU A 448 -41.55 -21.85 -41.10
C GLU A 448 -40.37 -22.88 -41.19
N VAL A 449 -40.29 -23.74 -40.14
CA VAL A 449 -40.31 -25.25 -40.12
C VAL A 449 -39.07 -26.01 -40.69
N PRO A 450 -38.63 -27.23 -40.21
CA PRO A 450 -39.37 -28.28 -39.47
C PRO A 450 -38.71 -28.93 -38.23
N VAL A 451 -39.58 -29.69 -37.58
CA VAL A 451 -39.42 -30.72 -36.54
C VAL A 451 -38.68 -31.95 -37.09
N GLU A 452 -37.75 -32.52 -36.31
CA GLU A 452 -37.41 -33.95 -36.37
C GLU A 452 -37.38 -34.52 -34.94
N GLU A 453 -38.10 -35.62 -34.77
CA GLU A 453 -38.31 -36.41 -33.56
C GLU A 453 -37.18 -37.41 -33.29
N GLY A 454 -36.96 -37.72 -32.01
CA GLY A 454 -36.56 -39.03 -31.47
C GLY A 454 -35.10 -39.49 -31.68
N ASP A 455 -34.45 -40.24 -30.79
CA ASP A 455 -34.87 -40.88 -29.54
C ASP A 455 -33.64 -41.38 -28.77
N ALA A 456 -33.79 -41.48 -27.45
CA ALA A 456 -33.20 -42.40 -26.43
C ALA A 456 -31.72 -42.88 -26.57
N ILE A 457 -30.87 -42.91 -25.54
CA ILE A 457 -31.00 -43.38 -24.13
C ILE A 457 -30.04 -42.57 -23.25
#